data_AF-A0A075MS39-F1
#
_entry.id   AF-A0A075MS39-F1
#
_cell.length_a   1.000
_cell.length_b   1.000
_cell.length_c   1.000
_cell.angle_alpha   90.00
_cell.angle_beta   90.00
_cell.angle_gamma   90.00
#
_symmetry.space_group_name_H-M   'P 1'
#
loop_
_entity.id
_entity.type
_entity.pdbx_description
1 polymer ?
#
loop_
_entity_poly.entity_id
_entity_poly.type
_entity_poly.pdbx_seq_one_letter_code
_entity_poly.pdbx_strand_id
1 'polypeptide(L)'
;MDPRMEYALLDALGAISKIFGKEEEFEAFISYTRYAKTEGSNPSLEDIAMHTPGWIQLLAPPLRNLYNAGYESGRADYKPV
;
A
#
# COMPACT_ATOMS: atom_id res chain seq x y z
N MET A 1 -4.45 7.39 -8.63
CA MET A 1 -4.62 5.93 -8.43
C MET A 1 -6.03 5.71 -7.88
N ASP A 2 -6.74 4.65 -8.29
CA ASP A 2 -8.07 4.35 -7.72
C ASP A 2 -7.91 4.06 -6.21
N PRO A 3 -8.65 4.77 -5.32
CA PRO A 3 -8.57 4.56 -3.88
C PRO A 3 -8.77 3.10 -3.45
N ARG A 4 -9.59 2.33 -4.18
CA ARG A 4 -9.84 0.91 -3.90
C ARG A 4 -8.59 0.07 -4.06
N MET A 5 -7.76 0.38 -5.06
CA MET A 5 -6.49 -0.31 -5.28
C MET A 5 -5.48 0.04 -4.19
N GLU A 6 -5.47 1.29 -3.72
CA GLU A 6 -4.62 1.70 -2.61
C GLU A 6 -5.00 0.94 -1.32
N TYR A 7 -6.30 0.84 -1.00
CA TYR A 7 -6.75 0.06 0.16
C TYR A 7 -6.42 -1.43 0.04
N ALA A 8 -6.64 -2.05 -1.12
CA ALA A 8 -6.32 -3.47 -1.32
C ALA A 8 -4.82 -3.77 -1.17
N LEU A 9 -3.96 -2.84 -1.63
CA LEU A 9 -2.51 -2.95 -1.42
C LEU A 9 -2.15 -2.87 0.06
N LEU A 10 -2.76 -1.95 0.81
CA LEU A 10 -2.54 -1.82 2.26
C LEU A 10 -3.04 -3.04 3.03
N ASP A 11 -4.20 -3.60 2.66
CA ASP A 11 -4.73 -4.81 3.27
C ASP A 11 -3.81 -6.02 3.04
N ALA A 12 -3.28 -6.17 1.82
CA ALA A 12 -2.32 -7.22 1.49
C ALA A 12 -1.01 -7.07 2.27
N LEU A 13 -0.47 -5.86 2.37
CA LEU A 13 0.72 -5.58 3.17
C LEU A 13 0.48 -5.84 4.67
N GLY A 14 -0.70 -5.51 5.19
CA GLY A 14 -1.09 -5.80 6.57
C GLY A 14 -1.30 -7.30 6.85
N ALA A 15 -1.79 -8.06 5.88
CA ALA A 15 -1.86 -9.51 6.01
C ALA A 15 -0.46 -10.14 6.03
N ILE A 16 0.43 -9.65 5.17
CA ILE A 16 1.82 -10.11 5.09
C ILE A 16 2.61 -9.73 6.35
N SER A 17 2.38 -8.54 6.92
CA SER A 17 3.04 -8.14 8.17
C SER A 17 2.71 -9.10 9.31
N LYS A 18 1.46 -9.62 9.37
CA LYS A 18 1.07 -10.65 10.36
C LYS A 18 1.85 -11.94 10.20
N ILE A 19 1.98 -12.42 8.96
CA ILE A 19 2.72 -13.65 8.65
C ILE A 19 4.19 -13.54 9.06
N PHE A 20 4.79 -12.36 8.90
CA PHE A 20 6.19 -12.12 9.25
C PHE A 20 6.41 -11.61 10.69
N GLY A 21 5.36 -11.45 11.50
CA GLY A 21 5.47 -10.90 12.86
C GLY A 21 5.91 -9.43 12.90
N LYS A 22 5.56 -8.65 11.88
CA LYS A 22 5.92 -7.22 11.68
C LYS A 22 4.74 -6.28 11.84
N GLU A 23 3.74 -6.70 12.61
CA GLU A 23 2.47 -5.98 12.79
C GLU A 23 2.69 -4.59 13.38
N GLU A 24 3.49 -4.46 14.43
CA GLU A 24 3.81 -3.19 15.07
C GLU A 24 4.53 -2.22 14.11
N GLU A 25 5.49 -2.70 13.30
CA GLU A 25 6.16 -1.89 12.27
C GLU A 25 5.16 -1.37 11.22
N PHE A 26 4.22 -2.22 10.80
CA PHE A 26 3.19 -1.85 9.84
C PHE A 26 2.22 -0.82 10.43
N GLU A 27 1.76 -1.02 11.66
CA GLU A 27 0.86 -0.09 12.35
C GLU A 27 1.51 1.27 12.59
N ALA A 28 2.80 1.30 12.95
CA ALA A 28 3.57 2.53 13.08
C ALA A 28 3.65 3.29 11.75
N PHE A 29 3.91 2.59 10.65
CA PHE A 29 3.93 3.19 9.30
C PHE A 29 2.55 3.77 8.91
N ILE A 30 1.46 3.04 9.15
CA ILE A 30 0.10 3.53 8.87
C ILE A 30 -0.24 4.73 9.75
N SER A 31 0.16 4.74 11.01
CA SER A 31 -0.09 5.84 11.94
C SER A 31 0.68 7.09 11.52
N TYR A 32 1.95 6.95 11.15
CA TYR A 32 2.78 8.05 10.64
C TYR A 32 2.19 8.66 9.36
N THR A 33 1.82 7.82 8.38
CA THR A 33 1.25 8.31 7.12
C THR A 33 -0.11 9.00 7.30
N ARG A 34 -0.91 8.58 8.28
CA ARG A 34 -2.17 9.25 8.66
C ARG A 34 -1.92 10.57 9.37
N TYR A 35 -1.02 10.59 10.37
CA TYR A 35 -0.67 11.80 11.12
C TYR A 35 -0.13 12.90 10.20
N ALA A 36 0.79 12.55 9.29
CA ALA A 36 1.34 13.49 8.36
C ALA A 36 0.26 14.14 7.47
N LYS A 37 -0.74 13.36 7.01
CA LYS A 37 -1.87 13.91 6.25
C LYS A 37 -2.74 14.88 7.06
N THR A 38 -2.84 14.75 8.38
CA THR A 38 -3.73 15.56 9.23
C THR A 38 -3.14 16.90 9.68
N GLU A 39 -1.83 17.02 9.88
CA GLU A 39 -1.22 18.27 10.38
C GLU A 39 -0.97 19.34 9.30
N GLY A 40 -1.41 19.11 8.06
CA GLY A 40 -1.08 20.00 6.94
C GLY A 40 0.41 19.97 6.59
N SER A 41 1.20 19.12 7.25
CA SER A 41 2.51 18.72 6.77
C SER A 41 2.26 17.90 5.50
N ASN A 42 2.85 18.34 4.39
CA ASN A 42 2.85 17.59 3.16
C ASN A 42 4.20 16.88 3.15
N PRO A 43 4.37 15.76 3.88
CA PRO A 43 5.67 15.10 4.00
C PRO A 43 6.20 14.84 2.59
N SER A 44 7.47 15.17 2.38
CA SER A 44 8.07 14.90 1.08
C SER A 44 8.05 13.39 0.83
N LEU A 45 8.13 12.99 -0.44
CA LEU A 45 8.26 11.57 -0.77
C LEU A 45 9.51 10.95 -0.15
N GLU A 46 10.56 11.76 0.07
CA GLU A 46 11.78 11.37 0.77
C GLU A 46 11.53 11.09 2.25
N ASP A 47 10.73 11.93 2.94
CA ASP A 47 10.34 11.72 4.34
C ASP A 47 9.55 10.41 4.51
N ILE A 48 8.56 10.19 3.64
CA ILE A 48 7.78 8.94 3.66
C ILE A 48 8.71 7.74 3.40
N ALA A 49 9.63 7.84 2.44
CA ALA A 49 10.55 6.75 2.12
C ALA A 49 11.49 6.42 3.28
N MET A 50 12.02 7.42 3.99
CA MET A 50 12.88 7.21 5.17
C MET A 50 12.16 6.45 6.30
N HIS A 51 10.87 6.69 6.47
CA HIS A 51 10.06 6.04 7.50
C HIS A 51 9.33 4.80 7.02
N THR A 52 9.44 4.44 5.74
CA THR A 52 8.83 3.22 5.20
C THR A 52 9.74 2.03 5.52
N PRO A 53 9.27 1.02 6.27
CA PRO A 53 10.03 -0.19 6.54
C PRO A 53 10.52 -0.86 5.25
N GLY A 54 11.77 -1.33 5.23
CA GLY A 54 12.39 -1.88 4.01
C GLY A 54 11.62 -3.04 3.38
N TRP A 55 10.94 -3.87 4.19
CA TRP A 55 10.11 -4.96 3.67
C TRP A 55 8.88 -4.45 2.90
N ILE A 56 8.30 -3.31 3.29
CA ILE A 56 7.20 -2.67 2.56
C ILE A 56 7.73 -2.16 1.21
N GLN A 57 8.91 -1.53 1.19
CA GLN A 57 9.54 -1.05 -0.05
C GLN A 57 9.81 -2.19 -1.05
N LEU A 58 10.21 -3.37 -0.54
CA LEU A 58 10.46 -4.55 -1.36
C LEU A 58 9.17 -5.19 -1.90
N LEU A 59 8.09 -5.21 -1.11
CA LEU A 59 6.85 -5.92 -1.47
C LEU A 59 5.83 -5.06 -2.21
N ALA A 60 5.82 -3.74 -2.01
CA ALA A 60 4.83 -2.86 -2.65
C ALA A 60 4.89 -2.87 -4.18
N PRO A 61 6.06 -2.83 -4.85
CA PRO A 61 6.13 -2.91 -6.32
C PRO A 61 5.60 -4.22 -6.92
N PRO A 62 6.02 -5.43 -6.50
CA PRO A 62 5.50 -6.67 -7.06
C PRO A 62 4.00 -6.86 -6.75
N LEU A 63 3.53 -6.49 -5.56
CA LEU A 63 2.09 -6.53 -5.24
C LEU A 63 1.28 -5.60 -6.13
N ARG A 64 1.77 -4.38 -6.37
CA ARG A 64 1.14 -3.43 -7.30
C ARG A 64 1.06 -4.00 -8.71
N ASN A 65 2.10 -4.66 -9.20
CA ASN A 65 2.09 -5.29 -10.52
C ASN A 65 1.06 -6.43 -10.60
N LEU A 66 0.97 -7.26 -9.56
CA LEU A 66 -0.05 -8.32 -9.47
C LEU A 66 -1.46 -7.73 -9.46
N TYR A 67 -1.69 -6.68 -8.68
CA TYR A 67 -2.97 -5.98 -8.64
C TYR A 67 -3.33 -5.35 -9.98
N ASN A 68 -2.39 -4.68 -10.66
CA ASN A 68 -2.61 -4.11 -11.98
C ASN A 68 -2.98 -5.21 -12.98
N ALA A 69 -2.24 -6.32 -13.01
CA ALA A 69 -2.51 -7.43 -13.92
C ALA A 69 -3.91 -8.05 -13.67
N GLY A 70 -4.31 -8.23 -12.41
CA GLY A 70 -5.64 -8.72 -12.05
C GLY A 70 -6.76 -7.73 -12.33
N TYR A 71 -6.51 -6.44 -12.15
CA TYR A 71 -7.47 -5.37 -12.44
C TYR A 71 -7.70 -5.21 -13.95
N GLU A 72 -6.64 -5.25 -14.74
CA GLU A 72 -6.69 -5.18 -16.19
C GLU A 72 -7.36 -6.42 -16.80
N SER A 73 -7.08 -7.62 -16.29
CA SER A 73 -7.74 -8.85 -16.74
C SER A 73 -9.23 -8.86 -16.40
N GLY A 74 -9.62 -8.41 -15.19
CA GLY A 74 -11.03 -8.28 -14.80
C GLY A 74 -11.81 -7.24 -15.63
N ARG A 75 -11.12 -6.26 -16.24
CA ARG A 75 -11.73 -5.33 -17.21
C ARG A 75 -11.82 -5.89 -18.62
N ALA A 76 -10.87 -6.73 -19.04
CA ALA A 76 -10.89 -7.35 -20.36
C ALA A 76 -12.09 -8.30 -20.55
N ASP A 77 -12.54 -8.96 -19.47
CA ASP A 77 -13.72 -9.84 -19.46
C ASP A 77 -15.05 -9.07 -19.25
N TYR A 78 -15.00 -7.79 -18.89
CA TYR A 78 -16.18 -6.95 -18.72
C TYR A 78 -16.65 -6.40 -20.08
N LYS A 79 -17.51 -7.15 -20.78
CA LYS A 79 -18.37 -6.59 -21.82
C LYS A 79 -19.63 -6.02 -21.15
N PRO A 80 -19.86 -4.70 -21.16
CA PRO A 80 -21.15 -4.18 -20.75
C PRO A 80 -22.21 -4.71 -21.72
N VAL A 81 -23.24 -5.34 -21.16
CA VAL A 81 -24.45 -5.73 -21.91
C VAL A 81 -25.29 -4.49 -22.17
#